data_AF-B8BDF1-F1
#
_entry.id   AF-B8BDF1-F1
#
_cell.length_a   1.000
_cell.length_b   1.000
_cell.length_c   1.000
_cell.angle_alpha   90.00
_cell.angle_beta   90.00
_cell.angle_gamma   90.00
#
_symmetry.space_group_name_H-M   'P 1'
#
loop_
_entity.id
_entity.type
_entity.pdbx_description
1 polymer ?
#
loop_
_entity_poly.entity_id
_entity_poly.type
_entity_poly.pdbx_seq_one_letter_code
_entity_poly.pdbx_strand_id
1 'polypeptide(L)'
;MVSPSSIPTASSSLPVVTINGIGLVIEAVYLTIFFLFSNKKNKKKMGVVLATEALFMAAVALGVLLGAHTHQRRSLIVSILCVIFGTIMYSSPLTIMSQVVKTKSVEYMPLLLSVVSFLNGLCWTSYALIRFDIFITIPNGLGVLFALMQLILLSWVVNSRAKGLVAKHVMVYSTM
;
A
#
# COMPACT_ATOMS: atom_id res chain seq x y z
N MET A 1 28.06 2.34 0.37
CA MET A 1 28.12 1.96 1.80
C MET A 1 27.06 2.75 2.54
N VAL A 2 26.09 2.09 3.18
CA VAL A 2 25.09 2.74 4.04
C VAL A 2 25.82 3.21 5.31
N SER A 3 25.90 4.53 5.55
CA SER A 3 26.63 5.10 6.69
C SER A 3 25.97 4.66 8.03
N PRO A 4 26.73 4.38 9.10
CA PRO A 4 26.19 4.03 10.42
C PRO A 4 25.14 5.01 10.97
N SER A 5 25.17 6.27 10.52
CA SER A 5 24.22 7.33 10.90
C SER A 5 22.84 7.26 10.22
N SER A 6 22.67 6.38 9.22
CA SER A 6 21.42 6.24 8.45
C SER A 6 20.49 5.11 8.94
N ILE A 7 20.89 4.40 10.01
CA ILE A 7 20.08 3.34 10.61
C ILE A 7 19.12 3.98 11.63
N PRO A 8 17.80 3.74 11.52
CA PRO A 8 16.83 4.35 12.43
C PRO A 8 17.11 3.95 13.88
N THR A 9 17.25 4.95 14.76
CA THR A 9 17.28 4.76 16.22
C THR A 9 15.85 4.59 16.73
N ALA A 10 15.67 3.92 17.87
CA ALA A 10 14.33 3.62 18.42
C ALA A 10 13.44 4.87 18.60
N SER A 11 14.03 6.04 18.88
CA SER A 11 13.30 7.32 18.97
C SER A 11 12.92 7.90 17.61
N SER A 12 13.70 7.65 16.56
CA SER A 12 13.38 8.10 15.20
C SER A 12 12.21 7.33 14.58
N SER A 13 12.05 6.04 14.88
CA SER A 13 11.04 5.17 14.24
C SER A 13 9.66 5.17 14.92
N LEU A 14 9.47 5.93 16.01
CA LEU A 14 8.23 5.88 16.80
C LEU A 14 6.96 6.12 15.96
N PRO A 15 6.89 7.11 15.05
CA PRO A 15 5.71 7.31 14.20
C PRO A 15 5.39 6.12 13.31
N VAL A 16 6.43 5.43 12.80
CA VAL A 16 6.28 4.25 11.95
C VAL A 16 5.73 3.10 12.78
N VAL A 17 6.26 2.89 13.98
CA VAL A 17 5.81 1.81 14.89
C VAL A 17 4.36 2.03 15.31
N THR A 18 3.97 3.25 15.66
CA THR A 18 2.60 3.53 16.13
C THR A 18 1.56 3.32 15.04
N ILE A 19 1.79 3.84 13.82
CA ILE A 19 0.81 3.69 12.73
C ILE A 19 0.67 2.23 12.28
N ASN A 20 1.78 1.49 12.18
CA ASN A 20 1.76 0.09 11.78
C ASN A 20 1.15 -0.79 12.89
N GLY A 21 1.40 -0.45 14.17
CA GLY A 21 0.74 -1.11 15.30
C GLY A 21 -0.77 -0.93 15.29
N ILE A 22 -1.26 0.29 15.04
CA ILE A 22 -2.71 0.55 14.86
C ILE A 22 -3.25 -0.21 13.64
N GLY A 23 -2.52 -0.18 12.52
CA GLY A 23 -2.86 -0.93 11.30
C GLY A 23 -3.03 -2.42 11.56
N LEU A 24 -2.10 -3.03 12.30
CA LEU A 24 -2.16 -4.44 12.68
C LEU A 24 -3.41 -4.78 13.50
N VAL A 25 -3.81 -3.91 14.43
CA VAL A 25 -5.05 -4.09 15.21
C VAL A 25 -6.27 -4.04 14.29
N ILE A 26 -6.32 -3.06 13.38
CA ILE A 26 -7.41 -2.93 12.40
C ILE A 26 -7.48 -4.16 11.48
N GLU A 27 -6.34 -4.62 10.96
CA GLU A 27 -6.26 -5.83 10.13
C GLU A 27 -6.70 -7.08 10.89
N ALA A 28 -6.32 -7.22 12.16
CA ALA A 28 -6.78 -8.33 13.01
C ALA A 28 -8.30 -8.32 13.18
N VAL A 29 -8.92 -7.14 13.34
CA VAL A 29 -10.38 -7.00 13.38
C VAL A 29 -11.00 -7.43 12.05
N TYR A 30 -10.46 -6.97 10.91
CA TYR A 30 -10.94 -7.37 9.58
C TYR A 30 -10.84 -8.88 9.35
N LEU A 31 -9.70 -9.49 9.70
CA LEU A 31 -9.50 -10.93 9.59
C LEU A 31 -10.45 -11.70 10.51
N THR A 32 -10.69 -11.21 11.73
CA THR A 32 -11.66 -11.83 12.65
C THR A 32 -13.05 -11.86 12.04
N ILE A 33 -13.53 -10.71 11.52
CA ILE A 33 -14.81 -10.63 10.81
C ILE A 33 -14.83 -11.61 9.63
N PHE A 34 -13.77 -11.65 8.83
CA PHE A 34 -13.65 -12.59 7.71
C PHE A 34 -13.76 -14.06 8.16
N PHE A 35 -13.09 -14.45 9.25
CA PHE A 35 -13.14 -15.80 9.80
C PHE A 35 -14.44 -16.14 10.54
N LEU A 36 -15.25 -15.15 10.91
CA LEU A 36 -16.61 -15.40 11.41
C LEU A 36 -17.57 -15.64 10.24
N PHE A 37 -17.58 -14.75 9.24
CA PHE A 37 -18.65 -14.69 8.24
C PHE A 37 -18.36 -15.37 6.90
N SER A 38 -17.11 -15.71 6.58
CA SER A 38 -16.78 -16.32 5.27
C SER A 38 -17.17 -17.80 5.16
N ASN A 39 -17.10 -18.38 3.95
CA ASN A 39 -17.34 -19.81 3.76
C ASN A 39 -16.09 -20.65 4.13
N LYS A 40 -16.28 -21.95 4.39
CA LYS A 40 -15.18 -22.85 4.82
C LYS A 40 -14.01 -22.88 3.84
N LYS A 41 -14.27 -22.78 2.53
CA LYS A 41 -13.25 -22.78 1.48
C LYS A 41 -12.35 -21.54 1.58
N ASN A 42 -12.95 -20.36 1.69
CA ASN A 42 -12.25 -19.09 1.80
C ASN A 42 -11.50 -18.97 3.13
N LYS A 43 -12.11 -19.42 4.24
CA LYS A 43 -11.43 -19.52 5.54
C LYS A 43 -10.19 -20.40 5.47
N LYS A 44 -10.29 -21.59 4.87
CA LYS A 44 -9.12 -22.48 4.69
C LYS A 44 -8.03 -21.82 3.84
N LYS A 45 -8.40 -21.19 2.73
CA LYS A 45 -7.43 -20.48 1.86
C LYS A 45 -6.71 -19.37 2.63
N MET A 46 -7.45 -18.51 3.33
CA MET A 46 -6.87 -17.42 4.12
C MET A 46 -6.01 -17.96 5.27
N GLY A 47 -6.46 -19.01 5.97
CA GLY A 47 -5.69 -19.64 7.04
C GLY A 47 -4.34 -20.18 6.57
N VAL A 48 -4.28 -20.77 5.36
CA VAL A 48 -3.01 -21.20 4.74
C VAL A 48 -2.11 -20.01 4.43
N VAL A 49 -2.66 -18.91 3.89
CA VAL A 49 -1.88 -17.69 3.61
C VAL A 49 -1.28 -17.13 4.90
N LEU A 50 -2.09 -16.95 5.95
CA LEU A 50 -1.64 -16.42 7.24
C LEU A 50 -0.63 -17.35 7.93
N ALA A 51 -0.82 -18.67 7.88
CA ALA A 51 0.14 -19.61 8.43
C ALA A 51 1.48 -19.53 7.67
N THR A 52 1.45 -19.39 6.35
CA THR A 52 2.65 -19.25 5.52
C THR A 52 3.39 -17.96 5.86
N GLU A 53 2.67 -16.85 6.01
CA GLU A 53 3.22 -15.56 6.41
C GLU A 53 3.82 -15.60 7.81
N ALA A 54 3.11 -16.18 8.79
CA ALA A 54 3.60 -16.33 10.16
C ALA A 54 4.86 -17.20 10.23
N LEU A 55 4.91 -18.30 9.47
CA LEU A 55 6.10 -19.15 9.37
C LEU A 55 7.27 -18.41 8.73
N PHE A 56 7.03 -17.64 7.67
CA PHE A 56 8.05 -16.80 7.05
C PHE A 56 8.59 -15.76 8.04
N MET A 57 7.72 -15.04 8.75
CA MET A 57 8.10 -14.05 9.77
C MET A 57 8.90 -14.68 10.90
N ALA A 58 8.49 -15.85 11.40
CA ALA A 58 9.23 -16.59 12.42
C ALA A 58 10.61 -17.02 11.92
N ALA A 59 10.72 -17.52 10.69
CA ALA A 59 11.99 -17.92 10.09
C ALA A 59 12.94 -16.71 9.92
N VAL A 60 12.44 -15.56 9.45
CA VAL A 60 13.22 -14.32 9.36
C VAL A 60 13.67 -13.88 10.74
N ALA A 61 12.77 -13.84 11.73
CA ALA A 61 13.11 -13.41 13.09
C ALA A 61 14.18 -14.29 13.72
N LEU A 62 14.01 -15.61 13.66
CA LEU A 62 15.00 -16.56 14.17
C LEU A 62 16.32 -16.48 13.40
N GLY A 63 16.28 -16.44 12.07
CA GLY A 63 17.48 -16.32 11.25
C GLY A 63 18.29 -15.05 11.54
N VAL A 64 17.60 -13.93 11.76
CA VAL A 64 18.23 -12.65 12.12
C VAL A 64 18.76 -12.66 13.55
N LEU A 65 18.01 -13.19 14.53
CA LEU A 65 18.45 -13.23 15.92
C LEU A 65 19.65 -14.17 16.13
N LEU A 66 19.66 -15.32 15.45
CA LEU A 66 20.69 -16.34 15.57
C LEU A 66 21.90 -16.05 14.66
N GLY A 67 21.69 -15.54 13.45
CA GLY A 67 22.73 -15.37 12.43
C GLY A 67 23.33 -13.96 12.31
N ALA A 68 22.69 -12.93 12.86
CA ALA A 68 23.21 -11.56 12.86
C ALA A 68 23.39 -11.06 14.29
N HIS A 69 24.64 -10.99 14.77
CA HIS A 69 24.93 -10.64 16.16
C HIS A 69 24.91 -9.12 16.46
N THR A 70 24.88 -8.27 15.44
CA THR A 70 24.83 -6.80 15.61
C THR A 70 23.46 -6.24 15.28
N HIS A 71 22.99 -5.28 16.08
CA HIS A 71 21.71 -4.60 15.83
C HIS A 71 21.65 -3.98 14.43
N GLN A 72 22.77 -3.44 13.94
CA GLN A 72 22.87 -2.82 12.62
C GLN A 72 22.57 -3.83 11.51
N ARG A 73 23.15 -5.04 11.57
CA ARG A 73 22.91 -6.08 10.57
C ARG A 73 21.48 -6.61 10.64
N ARG A 74 20.93 -6.76 11.85
CA ARG A 74 19.54 -7.16 12.05
C ARG A 74 18.58 -6.16 11.43
N SER A 75 18.78 -4.87 11.74
CA SER A 75 17.96 -3.78 11.20
C SER A 75 18.04 -3.74 9.68
N LEU A 76 19.24 -3.84 9.09
CA LEU A 76 19.42 -3.77 7.65
C LEU A 76 18.66 -4.89 6.91
N ILE A 77 18.71 -6.13 7.42
CA ILE A 77 17.99 -7.26 6.80
C ILE A 77 16.48 -7.01 6.85
N VAL A 78 15.94 -6.64 8.01
CA VAL A 78 14.50 -6.37 8.18
C VAL A 78 14.06 -5.17 7.34
N SER A 79 14.85 -4.10 7.28
CA SER A 79 14.56 -2.92 6.47
C SER A 79 14.54 -3.22 4.97
N ILE A 80 15.44 -4.07 4.47
CA ILE A 80 15.40 -4.51 3.06
C ILE A 80 14.11 -5.29 2.77
N LEU A 81 13.74 -6.23 3.63
CA LEU A 81 12.48 -6.98 3.48
C LEU A 81 11.27 -6.04 3.52
N CYS A 82 11.26 -5.06 4.43
CA CYS A 82 10.22 -4.05 4.53
C CYS A 82 10.06 -3.26 3.22
N VAL A 83 11.17 -2.82 2.59
CA VAL A 83 11.11 -2.13 1.29
C VAL A 83 10.55 -3.04 0.20
N ILE A 84 10.98 -4.30 0.13
CA ILE A 84 10.52 -5.25 -0.89
C ILE A 84 9.01 -5.48 -0.75
N PHE A 85 8.54 -5.88 0.44
CA PHE A 85 7.12 -6.16 0.66
C PHE A 85 6.26 -4.89 0.55
N GLY A 86 6.71 -3.78 1.13
CA GLY A 86 6.03 -2.49 1.02
C GLY A 86 5.90 -2.02 -0.43
N THR A 87 6.87 -2.32 -1.28
CA THR A 87 6.79 -2.02 -2.72
C THR A 87 5.82 -2.96 -3.44
N ILE A 88 5.88 -4.27 -3.15
CA ILE A 88 4.99 -5.27 -3.77
C ILE A 88 3.52 -4.96 -3.48
N MET A 89 3.19 -4.38 -2.32
CA MET A 89 1.81 -3.98 -1.98
C MET A 89 1.18 -3.03 -3.01
N TYR A 90 1.97 -2.22 -3.73
CA TYR A 90 1.46 -1.36 -4.80
C TYR A 90 0.96 -2.10 -6.04
N SER A 91 1.16 -3.42 -6.13
CA SER A 91 0.49 -4.26 -7.13
C SER A 91 -1.04 -4.18 -7.02
N SER A 92 -1.57 -3.95 -5.80
CA SER A 92 -3.00 -3.80 -5.54
C SER A 92 -3.60 -2.58 -6.26
N PRO A 93 -3.17 -1.33 -6.00
CA PRO A 93 -3.69 -0.17 -6.72
C PRO A 93 -3.44 -0.23 -8.23
N LEU A 94 -2.33 -0.83 -8.68
CA LEU A 94 -2.07 -1.02 -10.12
C LEU A 94 -3.13 -1.93 -10.78
N THR A 95 -3.55 -3.00 -10.09
CA THR A 95 -4.62 -3.89 -10.56
C THR A 95 -5.95 -3.15 -10.68
N ILE A 96 -6.27 -2.29 -9.70
CA ILE A 96 -7.47 -1.44 -9.74
C ILE A 96 -7.41 -0.46 -10.91
N MET A 97 -6.28 0.21 -11.13
CA MET A 97 -6.12 1.11 -12.28
C MET A 97 -6.31 0.37 -13.62
N SER A 98 -5.78 -0.85 -13.75
CA SER A 98 -6.03 -1.69 -14.92
C SER A 98 -7.53 -1.96 -15.12
N GLN A 99 -8.25 -2.26 -14.04
CA GLN A 99 -9.70 -2.46 -14.07
C GLN A 99 -10.45 -1.19 -14.46
N VAL A 100 -10.06 -0.02 -13.96
CA VAL A 100 -10.66 1.27 -14.34
C VAL A 100 -10.46 1.57 -15.83
N VAL A 101 -9.28 1.31 -16.38
CA VAL A 101 -9.00 1.49 -17.81
C VAL A 101 -9.86 0.57 -18.68
N LYS A 102 -10.03 -0.70 -18.27
CA LYS A 102 -10.81 -1.71 -19.02
C LYS A 102 -12.31 -1.46 -18.95
N THR A 103 -12.82 -1.21 -17.73
CA THR A 103 -14.26 -1.07 -17.48
C THR A 103 -14.78 0.35 -17.71
N LYS A 104 -13.87 1.32 -17.87
CA LYS A 104 -14.19 2.76 -17.88
C LYS A 104 -15.03 3.17 -16.66
N SER A 105 -14.89 2.49 -15.54
CA SER A 105 -15.64 2.72 -14.29
C SER A 105 -14.70 2.97 -13.12
N VAL A 106 -15.07 3.91 -12.26
CA VAL A 106 -14.29 4.33 -11.08
C VAL A 106 -14.85 3.78 -9.77
N GLU A 107 -15.78 2.83 -9.86
CA GLU A 107 -16.49 2.24 -8.70
C GLU A 107 -15.54 1.67 -7.64
N TYR A 108 -14.49 0.96 -8.09
CA TYR A 108 -13.48 0.35 -7.21
C TYR A 108 -12.35 1.31 -6.83
N MET A 109 -12.45 2.58 -7.23
CA MET A 109 -11.39 3.56 -7.12
C MET A 109 -11.96 4.93 -6.72
N PRO A 110 -12.44 5.09 -5.48
CA PRO A 110 -13.04 6.34 -5.05
C PRO A 110 -12.00 7.46 -4.94
N LEU A 111 -12.42 8.67 -5.30
CA LEU A 111 -11.58 9.87 -5.30
C LEU A 111 -10.95 10.15 -3.94
N LEU A 112 -11.74 10.06 -2.86
CA LEU A 112 -11.28 10.38 -1.52
C LEU A 112 -10.14 9.46 -1.07
N LEU A 113 -10.22 8.16 -1.34
CA LEU A 113 -9.13 7.23 -1.01
C LEU A 113 -7.86 7.55 -1.81
N SER A 114 -7.99 7.95 -3.07
CA SER A 114 -6.84 8.31 -3.91
C SER A 114 -6.16 9.60 -3.40
N VAL A 115 -6.95 10.62 -3.02
CA VAL A 115 -6.42 11.88 -2.45
C VAL A 115 -5.74 11.63 -1.10
N VAL A 116 -6.40 10.91 -0.19
CA VAL A 116 -5.83 10.60 1.13
C VAL A 116 -4.55 9.77 0.99
N SER A 117 -4.51 8.81 0.06
CA SER A 117 -3.31 8.02 -0.21
C SER A 117 -2.16 8.88 -0.76
N PHE A 118 -2.46 9.82 -1.65
CA PHE A 118 -1.47 10.76 -2.18
C PHE A 118 -0.88 11.65 -1.08
N LEU A 119 -1.74 12.25 -0.24
CA LEU A 119 -1.31 13.07 0.89
C LEU A 119 -0.52 12.25 1.93
N ASN A 120 -0.97 11.04 2.25
CA ASN A 120 -0.25 10.13 3.13
C ASN A 120 1.15 9.82 2.59
N GLY A 121 1.26 9.47 1.30
CA GLY A 121 2.53 9.24 0.64
C GLY A 121 3.45 10.46 0.71
N LEU A 122 2.92 11.66 0.50
CA LEU A 122 3.69 12.91 0.62
C LEU A 122 4.18 13.11 2.06
N CYS A 123 3.31 12.98 3.07
CA CYS A 123 3.68 13.12 4.47
C CYS A 123 4.82 12.15 4.85
N TRP A 124 4.72 10.88 4.50
CA TRP A 124 5.75 9.88 4.81
C TRP A 124 7.05 10.10 4.03
N THR A 125 6.96 10.47 2.76
CA THR A 125 8.13 10.77 1.94
C THR A 125 8.86 12.00 2.50
N SER A 126 8.14 13.07 2.83
CA SER A 126 8.71 14.26 3.47
C SER A 126 9.35 13.94 4.82
N TYR A 127 8.66 13.16 5.67
CA TYR A 127 9.18 12.70 6.95
C TYR A 127 10.50 11.93 6.79
N ALA A 128 10.57 11.01 5.82
CA ALA A 128 11.77 10.21 5.56
C ALA A 128 12.94 11.05 5.03
N LEU A 129 12.66 12.05 4.19
CA LEU A 129 13.68 12.93 3.62
C LEU A 129 14.36 13.83 4.66
N ILE A 130 13.69 14.20 5.76
CA ILE A 130 14.30 15.00 6.85
C ILE A 130 15.54 14.31 7.44
N ARG A 131 15.56 12.97 7.47
CA ARG A 131 16.68 12.16 7.98
C ARG A 131 17.37 11.32 6.91
N PHE A 132 17.01 11.52 5.63
CA PHE A 132 17.46 10.70 4.50
C PHE A 132 17.29 9.18 4.74
N ASP A 133 16.16 8.78 5.34
CA ASP A 133 15.84 7.36 5.53
C ASP A 133 15.34 6.75 4.22
N ILE A 134 16.24 6.10 3.50
CA ILE A 134 15.94 5.50 2.19
C ILE A 134 14.94 4.35 2.29
N PHE A 135 14.86 3.65 3.43
CA PHE A 135 13.98 2.50 3.60
C PHE A 135 12.51 2.92 3.72
N ILE A 136 12.25 4.11 4.23
CA ILE A 136 10.90 4.72 4.24
C ILE A 136 10.66 5.50 2.96
N THR A 137 11.68 6.18 2.43
CA THR A 137 11.56 7.04 1.23
C THR A 137 11.15 6.24 -0.01
N ILE A 138 11.79 5.10 -0.29
CA ILE A 138 11.51 4.31 -1.50
C ILE A 138 10.03 3.88 -1.59
N PRO A 139 9.48 3.12 -0.62
CA PRO A 139 8.10 2.65 -0.73
C PRO A 139 7.10 3.82 -0.72
N ASN A 140 7.30 4.85 0.09
CA ASN A 140 6.35 5.97 0.14
C ASN A 140 6.40 6.86 -1.11
N GLY A 141 7.59 7.05 -1.70
CA GLY A 141 7.75 7.75 -2.97
C GLY A 141 7.04 7.03 -4.13
N LEU A 142 7.14 5.70 -4.18
CA LEU A 142 6.33 4.89 -5.12
C LEU A 142 4.83 5.03 -4.85
N GLY A 143 4.42 5.14 -3.59
CA GLY A 143 3.04 5.41 -3.23
C GLY A 143 2.54 6.75 -3.73
N VAL A 144 3.34 7.81 -3.60
CA VAL A 144 3.04 9.14 -4.19
C VAL A 144 2.86 9.01 -5.69
N LEU A 145 3.79 8.33 -6.37
CA LEU A 145 3.72 8.13 -7.82
C LEU A 145 2.42 7.43 -8.24
N PHE A 146 2.10 6.29 -7.63
CA PHE A 146 0.90 5.54 -7.97
C PHE A 146 -0.38 6.29 -7.60
N ALA A 147 -0.43 6.94 -6.43
CA ALA A 147 -1.59 7.75 -6.04
C ALA A 147 -1.79 8.96 -6.97
N LEU A 148 -0.72 9.57 -7.48
CA LEU A 148 -0.81 10.60 -8.50
C LEU A 148 -1.36 10.06 -9.82
N MET A 149 -0.83 8.93 -10.29
CA MET A 149 -1.36 8.26 -11.49
C MET A 149 -2.84 7.91 -11.32
N GLN A 150 -3.23 7.52 -10.10
CA GLN A 150 -4.60 7.24 -9.74
C GLN A 150 -5.51 8.48 -9.91
N LEU A 151 -5.11 9.64 -9.39
CA LEU A 151 -5.85 10.90 -9.52
C LEU A 151 -5.96 11.38 -10.99
N ILE A 152 -4.90 11.20 -11.78
CA ILE A 152 -4.89 11.52 -13.20
C ILE A 152 -5.91 10.62 -13.94
N LEU A 153 -5.87 9.31 -13.68
CA LEU A 153 -6.78 8.36 -14.30
C LEU A 153 -8.24 8.64 -13.96
N LEU A 154 -8.53 8.99 -12.70
CA LEU A 154 -9.88 9.38 -12.27
C LEU A 154 -10.39 10.59 -13.04
N SER A 155 -9.58 11.64 -13.10
CA SER A 155 -9.90 12.87 -13.82
C SER A 155 -10.20 12.59 -15.30
N TRP A 156 -9.39 11.74 -15.92
CA TRP A 156 -9.58 11.34 -17.32
C TRP A 156 -10.89 10.56 -17.55
N VAL A 157 -11.20 9.55 -16.73
CA VAL A 157 -12.42 8.74 -16.88
C VAL A 157 -13.68 9.58 -16.64
N VAL A 158 -13.69 10.41 -15.60
CA VAL A 158 -14.85 11.27 -15.26
C VAL A 158 -15.13 12.26 -16.40
N ASN A 159 -14.10 12.93 -16.92
CA ASN A 159 -14.25 13.85 -18.05
C ASN A 159 -14.74 13.13 -19.31
N SER A 160 -14.22 11.93 -19.58
CA SER A 160 -14.64 11.12 -20.74
C SER A 160 -16.11 10.70 -20.63
N ARG A 161 -16.57 10.34 -19.42
CA ARG A 161 -17.99 10.02 -19.17
C ARG A 161 -18.89 11.24 -19.37
N ALA A 162 -18.50 12.40 -18.85
CA ALA A 162 -19.26 13.64 -19.00
C ALA A 162 -19.47 13.99 -20.48
N LYS A 163 -18.40 13.95 -21.29
CA LYS A 163 -18.48 14.17 -22.75
C LYS A 163 -19.39 13.18 -23.46
N GLY A 164 -19.33 11.90 -23.09
CA GLY A 164 -20.19 10.86 -23.67
C GLY A 164 -21.68 11.06 -23.36
N LEU A 165 -22.02 11.54 -22.16
CA LEU A 165 -23.39 11.86 -21.77
C LEU A 165 -23.93 13.08 -22.55
N VAL A 166 -23.12 14.14 -22.67
CA VAL A 166 -23.48 15.32 -23.47
C VAL A 166 -23.72 14.94 -24.93
N ALA A 167 -22.83 14.14 -25.52
CA ALA A 167 -22.98 13.70 -26.91
C ALA A 167 -24.27 12.87 -27.12
N LYS A 168 -24.58 11.95 -26.21
CA LYS A 168 -25.84 11.18 -26.26
C LYS A 168 -27.07 12.08 -26.14
N HIS A 169 -27.04 13.06 -25.25
CA HIS A 169 -28.12 14.04 -25.09
C HIS A 169 -28.30 14.82 -26.39
N VAL A 170 -27.24 15.45 -26.93
CA VAL A 170 -27.30 16.21 -28.19
C VAL A 170 -27.85 15.37 -29.35
N MET A 171 -27.44 14.10 -29.48
CA MET A 171 -27.96 13.22 -30.53
C MET A 171 -29.46 12.95 -30.39
N VAL A 172 -29.96 12.70 -29.18
CA VAL A 172 -31.40 12.44 -28.94
C VAL A 172 -32.27 13.64 -29.33
N TYR A 173 -31.83 14.87 -29.05
CA TYR A 173 -32.56 16.09 -29.42
C TYR A 173 -32.39 16.48 -30.88
N SER A 174 -31.36 15.99 -31.57
CA SER A 174 -31.14 16.27 -33.00
C SER A 174 -31.90 15.31 -33.91
N THR A 175 -32.46 14.22 -33.37
CA THR A 175 -33.28 13.24 -34.11
C THR A 175 -34.78 13.33 -33.80
N MET A 176 -35.19 14.32 -33.01
CA MET A 176 -36.61 14.71 -32.79
C MET A 176 -36.93 15.94 -33.64
#